data_AF-A0AAU2KQL0-F1
#
_entry.id   AF-A0AAU2KQL0-F1
#
_cell.length_a   1.000
_cell.length_b   1.000
_cell.length_c   1.000
_cell.angle_alpha   90.00
_cell.angle_beta   90.00
_cell.angle_gamma   90.00
#
_symmetry.space_group_name_H-M   'P 1'
#
loop_
_entity.id
_entity.type
_entity.pdbx_description
1 polymer ?
#
loop_
_entity_poly.entity_id
_entity_poly.type
_entity_poly.pdbx_seq_one_letter_code
_entity_poly.pdbx_strand_id
1 'polypeptide(L)' 'MADGSDRQQDVTYRAPVGCVDLRAFDDDGNSYEIHACHDCLPWHAEVVVVEGEVLVREWHAIGCTQFQELIQG' A
#
# COMPACT_ATOMS: atom_id res chain seq x y z
N MET A 1 -10.93 30.28 -16.52
CA MET A 1 -9.94 29.24 -16.81
C MET A 1 -9.71 28.51 -15.51
N ALA A 2 -10.18 27.26 -15.38
CA ALA A 2 -10.00 26.49 -14.17
C ALA A 2 -8.53 26.08 -14.08
N ASP A 3 -7.82 26.60 -13.08
CA ASP A 3 -6.51 26.10 -12.67
C ASP A 3 -6.73 24.81 -11.86
N GLY A 4 -7.22 23.79 -12.57
CA GLY A 4 -7.25 22.43 -12.06
C GLY A 4 -5.85 21.89 -12.25
N SER A 5 -4.96 22.15 -11.28
CA SER A 5 -3.76 21.34 -11.15
C SER A 5 -4.24 19.89 -11.07
N ASP A 6 -4.05 19.12 -12.15
CA ASP A 6 -3.87 17.69 -12.03
C ASP A 6 -2.85 17.54 -10.92
N ARG A 7 -3.32 17.16 -9.71
CA ARG A 7 -2.45 16.79 -8.61
C ARG A 7 -1.74 15.56 -9.12
N GLN A 8 -0.66 15.76 -9.85
CA GLN A 8 0.25 14.72 -10.27
C GLN A 8 0.55 13.96 -8.98
N GLN A 9 0.03 12.74 -8.90
CA GLN A 9 0.15 11.91 -7.70
C GLN A 9 1.65 11.81 -7.43
N ASP A 10 2.13 12.44 -6.36
CA ASP A 10 3.54 12.35 -6.02
C ASP A 10 3.78 10.91 -5.55
N VAL A 11 4.34 10.12 -6.45
CA VAL A 11 4.66 8.70 -6.30
C VAL A 11 6.16 8.45 -6.45
N THR A 12 6.95 9.53 -6.30
CA THR A 12 8.41 9.51 -6.41
C THR A 12 9.05 9.15 -5.06
N TYR A 13 10.36 8.88 -5.05
CA TYR A 13 11.13 8.61 -3.82
C TYR A 13 11.04 9.68 -2.72
N ARG A 14 10.51 10.86 -3.03
CA ARG A 14 10.33 11.98 -2.09
C ARG A 14 8.90 12.12 -1.61
N ALA A 15 7.98 11.34 -2.17
CA ALA A 15 6.59 11.35 -1.79
C ALA A 15 6.44 10.98 -0.31
N PRO A 16 5.46 11.56 0.40
CA PRO A 16 5.09 11.06 1.71
C PRO A 16 4.59 9.62 1.59
N VAL A 17 4.97 8.78 2.55
CA VAL A 17 4.67 7.34 2.56
C VAL A 17 3.63 7.03 3.63
N GLY A 18 2.65 6.21 3.29
CA GLY A 18 1.70 5.60 4.21
C GLY A 18 1.89 4.08 4.27
N CYS A 19 1.31 3.45 5.29
CA CYS A 19 1.32 1.98 5.42
C CYS A 19 -0.08 1.42 5.61
N VAL A 20 -0.26 0.17 5.19
CA VAL A 20 -1.48 -0.62 5.40
C VAL A 20 -1.11 -2.04 5.81
N ASP A 21 -1.85 -2.60 6.76
CA ASP A 21 -1.68 -3.98 7.21
C ASP A 21 -2.74 -4.85 6.53
N LEU A 22 -2.26 -5.86 5.78
CA LEU A 22 -3.08 -6.80 5.02
C LEU A 22 -2.98 -8.19 5.65
N ARG A 23 -4.06 -8.97 5.58
CA ARG A 23 -4.03 -10.36 6.03
C ARG A 23 -3.03 -11.16 5.20
N ALA A 24 -2.17 -11.95 5.84
CA ALA A 24 -1.25 -12.84 5.14
C ALA A 24 -1.92 -14.15 4.70
N PHE A 25 -2.99 -14.56 5.38
CA PHE A 25 -3.72 -15.80 5.15
C PHE A 25 -5.23 -15.56 5.12
N ASP A 26 -5.94 -16.37 4.35
CA ASP A 26 -7.41 -16.43 4.38
C ASP A 26 -7.92 -17.19 5.62
N ASP A 27 -9.25 -17.26 5.79
CA ASP A 27 -9.87 -17.92 6.94
C ASP A 27 -9.68 -19.47 6.92
N ASP A 28 -9.31 -20.05 5.77
CA ASP A 28 -8.99 -21.47 5.59
C ASP A 28 -7.49 -21.77 5.81
N GLY A 29 -6.67 -20.74 6.04
CA GLY A 29 -5.23 -20.84 6.27
C GLY A 29 -4.38 -20.88 4.99
N ASN A 30 -4.95 -20.59 3.81
CA ASN A 30 -4.18 -20.46 2.58
C ASN A 30 -3.48 -19.10 2.54
N SER A 31 -2.23 -19.06 2.08
CA SER A 31 -1.46 -17.82 1.94
C SER A 31 -1.94 -16.99 0.76
N TYR A 32 -2.01 -15.66 0.95
CA TYR A 32 -2.16 -14.73 -0.17
C TYR A 32 -0.82 -14.47 -0.88
N GLU A 33 -0.89 -14.22 -2.19
CA GLU A 33 0.26 -13.78 -2.97
C GLU A 33 0.43 -12.26 -2.84
N ILE A 34 1.68 -11.81 -2.68
CA ILE A 34 2.03 -10.39 -2.62
C ILE A 34 2.62 -9.99 -3.97
N HIS A 35 1.99 -9.03 -4.63
CA HIS A 35 2.50 -8.43 -5.87
C HIS A 35 3.04 -7.04 -5.60
N ALA A 36 4.28 -6.80 -6.06
CA ALA A 36 4.88 -5.49 -5.94
C ALA A 36 4.05 -4.43 -6.67
N CYS A 37 3.84 -3.29 -6.00
CA CYS A 37 3.32 -2.10 -6.67
C CYS A 37 4.39 -1.55 -7.61
N HIS A 38 4.03 -1.37 -8.88
CA HIS A 38 4.91 -0.78 -9.88
C HIS A 38 4.65 0.72 -10.10
N ASP A 39 3.61 1.25 -9.46
CA ASP A 39 3.13 2.63 -9.68
C ASP A 39 3.73 3.64 -8.69
N CYS A 40 4.40 3.19 -7.63
CA CYS A 40 5.03 4.09 -6.66
C CYS A 40 6.41 3.62 -6.20
N LEU A 41 7.24 4.60 -5.84
CA LEU A 41 8.58 4.38 -5.28
C LEU A 41 8.78 5.23 -4.02
N PRO A 42 9.34 4.67 -2.93
CA PRO A 42 9.62 3.25 -2.74
C PRO A 42 8.35 2.47 -2.37
N TRP A 43 8.05 1.41 -3.10
CA TRP A 43 7.21 0.34 -2.59
C TRP A 43 8.08 -0.64 -1.81
N HIS A 44 7.62 -1.04 -0.62
CA HIS A 44 8.22 -2.14 0.12
C HIS A 44 7.16 -2.84 0.97
N ALA A 45 7.48 -4.05 1.42
CA ALA A 45 6.62 -4.85 2.29
C ALA A 45 7.45 -5.56 3.37
N GLU A 46 6.84 -5.79 4.53
CA GLU A 46 7.40 -6.55 5.65
C GLU A 46 6.34 -7.49 6.22
N VAL A 47 6.78 -8.60 6.81
CA VAL A 47 5.89 -9.49 7.58
C VAL A 47 5.93 -9.06 9.03
N VAL A 48 4.77 -8.73 9.60
CA VAL A 48 4.62 -8.33 11.00
C VAL A 48 3.74 -9.32 11.77
N VAL A 49 3.92 -9.38 13.09
CA VAL A 49 3.00 -10.06 13.99
C VAL A 49 2.33 -9.01 14.86
N VAL A 50 1.00 -8.92 14.76
CA VAL A 50 0.17 -7.96 15.52
C VAL A 50 -0.90 -8.76 16.26
N GLU A 51 -0.93 -8.65 17.59
CA GLU A 51 -1.91 -9.35 18.44
C GLU A 51 -1.96 -10.88 18.23
N GLY A 52 -0.85 -11.46 17.76
CA GLY A 52 -0.73 -12.89 17.47
C GLY A 52 -1.09 -13.30 16.03
N GLU A 53 -1.56 -12.36 15.21
CA GLU A 53 -1.84 -12.58 13.80
C GLU A 53 -0.64 -12.21 12.92
N VAL A 54 -0.38 -13.02 11.88
CA VAL A 54 0.66 -12.74 10.87
C VAL A 54 0.03 -11.89 9.77
N LEU A 55 0.58 -10.69 9.58
CA LEU A 55 0.11 -9.72 8.59
C LEU A 55 1.25 -9.33 7.64
N VAL A 56 0.89 -8.84 6.47
CA VAL A 56 1.80 -8.19 5.53
C VAL A 56 1.56 -6.69 5.66
N ARG A 57 2.57 -5.96 6.12
CA ARG A 57 2.54 -4.49 6.10
C ARG A 57 3.16 -4.01 4.81
N GLU A 58 2.39 -3.29 4.01
CA GLU A 58 2.85 -2.66 2.79
C GLU A 58 2.97 -1.15 2.97
N TRP A 59 3.99 -0.56 2.33
CA TRP A 59 4.22 0.88 2.30
C TRP A 59 4.20 1.39 0.88
N HIS A 60 3.48 2.48 0.70
CA HIS A 60 3.25 3.10 -0.60
C HIS A 60 3.34 4.62 -0.46
N ALA A 61 3.64 5.29 -1.56
CA ALA A 61 3.39 6.72 -1.63
C ALA A 61 1.91 7.02 -1.39
N ILE A 62 1.59 8.03 -0.58
CA ILE A 62 0.19 8.37 -0.25
C ILE A 62 -0.61 8.70 -1.52
N GLY A 63 0.03 9.25 -2.55
CA GLY A 63 -0.61 9.53 -3.84
C GLY A 63 -0.93 8.30 -4.69
N CYS A 64 -0.41 7.12 -4.37
CA CYS A 64 -0.59 5.89 -5.16
C CYS A 64 -2.06 5.47 -5.22
N THR A 65 -2.61 5.28 -6.42
CA THR A 65 -3.99 4.82 -6.61
C THR A 65 -4.25 3.48 -5.93
N GLN A 66 -3.36 2.50 -6.09
CA GLN A 66 -3.48 1.19 -5.43
C GLN A 66 -3.53 1.34 -3.90
N PHE A 67 -2.69 2.20 -3.33
CA PHE A 67 -2.72 2.47 -1.89
C PHE A 67 -4.03 3.11 -1.46
N GLN A 68 -4.53 4.08 -2.21
CA GLN A 68 -5.81 4.74 -1.93
C GLN A 68 -6.98 3.75 -1.96
N GLU A 69 -6.97 2.80 -2.89
CA GLU A 69 -7.98 1.72 -2.95
C GLU A 69 -7.88 0.80 -1.72
N LEU A 70 -6.66 0.37 -1.35
CA LEU A 70 -6.42 -0.51 -0.20
C LEU A 70 -6.91 0.10 1.13
N ILE A 71 -6.73 1.41 1.33
CA ILE A 71 -7.13 2.07 2.58
C ILE A 71 -8.59 2.52 2.62
N GLN A 72 -9.30 2.47 1.49
CA GLN A 72 -10.71 2.89 1.41
C GLN A 72 -11.69 1.75 1.69
N GLY A 73 -11.28 0.49 1.49
CA GLY A 73 -12.06 -0.70 1.87
C GLY A 73 -13.19 -1.04 0.91
#